data_AF-A0A2V8I927-F1
#
_entry.id   AF-A0A2V8I927-F1
#
_cell.length_a   1.000
_cell.length_b   1.000
_cell.length_c   1.000
_cell.angle_alpha   90.00
_cell.angle_beta   90.00
_cell.angle_gamma   90.00
#
_symmetry.space_group_name_H-M   'P 1'
#
loop_
_entity.id
_entity.type
_entity.pdbx_description
1 polymer ?
#
loop_
_entity_poly.entity_id
_entity_poly.type
_entity_poly.pdbx_seq_one_letter_code
_entity_poly.pdbx_strand_id
1 'polypeptide(L)'
;AFENVRLSLSVLRLSVRTVTLRTDRTEQAARDTFMGATDLADFLVMKGVPFRSAHEIVARAVRAALQQRKQLDEIDLTTFSPLFSELPADYLAPENIVNRKSQSPALR
;
A
#
# COMPACT_ATOMS: atom_id res chain seq x y z
N ALA A 1 5.69 25.41 27.94
CA ALA A 1 5.94 24.73 26.65
C ALA A 1 7.12 23.75 26.73
N PHE A 2 8.33 24.20 27.10
CA PHE A 2 9.54 23.36 27.15
C PHE A 2 9.42 22.14 28.08
N GLU A 3 8.90 22.33 29.29
CA GLU A 3 8.71 21.21 30.24
C GLU A 3 7.76 20.12 29.74
N ASN A 4 6.69 20.50 29.04
CA ASN A 4 5.74 19.53 28.48
C ASN A 4 6.38 18.70 27.37
N VAL A 5 7.22 19.32 26.53
CA VAL A 5 7.98 18.60 25.49
C VAL A 5 8.95 17.61 26.14
N ARG A 6 9.67 18.03 27.18
CA ARG A 6 10.63 17.18 27.90
C ARG A 6 9.95 15.96 28.53
N LEU A 7 8.79 16.17 29.17
CA LEU A 7 8.02 15.09 29.77
C LEU A 7 7.46 14.13 28.70
N SER A 8 6.87 14.66 27.63
CA SER A 8 6.35 13.84 26.52
C SER A 8 7.44 12.98 25.87
N LEU A 9 8.63 13.53 25.62
CA LEU A 9 9.76 12.76 25.07
C LEU A 9 10.26 11.69 26.04
N SER A 10 10.24 11.98 27.34
CA SER A 10 10.64 11.01 28.37
C SER A 10 9.69 9.81 28.42
N VAL A 11 8.37 10.07 28.36
CA VAL A 11 7.34 9.02 28.28
C VAL A 11 7.46 8.26 26.96
N LEU A 12 7.59 8.95 25.82
CA LEU A 12 7.74 8.30 24.52
C LEU A 12 8.94 7.35 24.47
N ARG A 13 10.09 7.76 25.03
CA ARG A 13 11.29 6.92 25.12
C ARG A 13 11.02 5.63 25.89
N LEU A 14 10.28 5.70 27.00
CA LEU A 14 9.91 4.52 27.76
C LEU A 14 8.95 3.63 26.97
N SER A 15 7.90 4.22 26.38
CA SER A 15 6.92 3.51 25.57
C SER A 15 7.54 2.77 24.40
N VAL A 16 8.44 3.41 23.63
CA VAL A 16 9.15 2.78 22.50
C VAL A 16 10.08 1.67 22.98
N ARG A 17 10.73 1.82 24.15
CA ARG A 17 11.60 0.78 24.71
C ARG A 17 10.83 -0.46 25.15
N THR A 18 9.59 -0.31 25.58
CA THR A 18 8.76 -1.41 26.11
C THR A 18 7.72 -1.94 25.13
N VAL A 19 7.58 -1.32 23.95
CA VAL A 19 6.62 -1.77 22.94
C VAL A 19 6.93 -3.20 22.52
N THR A 20 5.91 -4.05 22.44
CA THR A 20 6.03 -5.40 21.90
C THR A 20 5.22 -5.47 20.62
N LEU A 21 5.87 -5.79 19.50
CA LEU A 21 5.21 -5.96 18.22
C LEU A 21 4.60 -7.35 18.12
N ARG A 22 3.33 -7.40 17.71
CA ARG A 22 2.65 -8.65 17.40
C ARG A 22 2.86 -8.99 15.93
N THR A 23 4.05 -9.50 15.62
CA THR A 23 4.52 -9.76 14.24
C THR A 23 3.48 -10.45 13.38
N ASP A 24 2.85 -11.52 13.88
CA ASP A 24 1.86 -12.29 13.10
C ASP A 24 0.65 -11.44 12.70
N ARG A 25 0.18 -10.56 13.59
CA ARG A 25 -0.94 -9.65 13.31
C ARG A 25 -0.52 -8.53 12.37
N THR A 26 0.69 -8.03 12.54
CA THR A 26 1.24 -7.00 11.65
C THR A 26 1.44 -7.56 10.25
N GLU A 27 1.95 -8.78 10.11
CA GLU A 27 2.13 -9.45 8.83
C GLU A 27 0.78 -9.75 8.17
N GLN A 28 -0.19 -10.26 8.93
CA GLN A 28 -1.53 -10.50 8.41
C GLN A 28 -2.19 -9.21 7.91
N ALA A 29 -2.06 -8.11 8.64
CA ALA A 29 -2.55 -6.80 8.20
C ALA A 29 -1.76 -6.26 6.99
N ALA A 30 -0.45 -6.52 6.92
CA ALA A 30 0.39 -6.09 5.81
C ALA A 30 0.01 -6.75 4.48
N ARG A 31 -0.52 -7.98 4.53
CA ARG A 31 -1.05 -8.72 3.37
C ARG A 31 -2.34 -8.14 2.79
N ASP A 32 -2.84 -7.03 3.34
CA ASP A 32 -3.96 -6.33 2.73
C ASP A 32 -3.56 -5.68 1.40
N THR A 33 -3.99 -6.26 0.29
CA THR A 33 -3.58 -5.78 -1.04
C THR A 33 -4.24 -4.48 -1.45
N PHE A 34 -5.26 -4.00 -0.71
CA PHE A 34 -5.81 -2.64 -0.92
C PHE A 34 -4.77 -1.55 -0.66
N MET A 35 -3.75 -1.80 0.15
CA MET A 35 -2.63 -0.86 0.32
C MET A 35 -1.83 -0.63 -0.97
N GLY A 36 -1.88 -1.58 -1.92
CA GLY A 36 -1.25 -1.47 -3.23
C GLY A 36 -2.12 -0.80 -4.29
N ALA A 37 -3.31 -0.28 -3.97
CA ALA A 37 -4.17 0.39 -4.96
C ALA A 37 -3.48 1.60 -5.62
N THR A 38 -2.78 2.42 -4.83
CA THR A 38 -2.01 3.56 -5.40
C THR A 38 -0.90 3.07 -6.32
N ASP A 39 -0.20 1.99 -5.95
CA ASP A 39 0.83 1.38 -6.78
C ASP A 39 0.29 0.84 -8.12
N LEU A 40 -0.96 0.36 -8.17
CA LEU A 40 -1.64 0.00 -9.42
C LEU A 40 -1.97 1.21 -10.28
N ALA A 41 -2.34 2.34 -9.66
CA ALA A 41 -2.59 3.58 -10.39
C ALA A 41 -1.28 4.12 -10.98
N ASP A 42 -0.21 4.12 -10.20
CA ASP A 42 1.12 4.52 -10.65
C ASP A 42 1.62 3.61 -11.77
N PHE A 43 1.36 2.30 -11.71
CA PHE A 43 1.65 1.36 -12.79
C PHE A 43 1.00 1.80 -14.12
N LEU A 44 -0.29 2.11 -14.11
CA LEU A 44 -1.00 2.57 -15.30
C LEU A 44 -0.45 3.93 -15.80
N VAL A 45 -0.09 4.82 -14.88
CA VAL A 45 0.55 6.11 -15.22
C VAL A 45 1.89 5.91 -15.92
N MET A 46 2.73 5.01 -15.41
CA MET A 46 4.00 4.65 -16.06
C MET A 46 3.81 4.03 -17.45
N LYS A 47 2.63 3.42 -17.71
CA LYS A 47 2.23 2.91 -19.03
C LYS A 47 1.58 3.97 -19.93
N GLY A 48 1.54 5.23 -19.50
CA GLY A 48 1.04 6.36 -20.29
C GLY A 48 -0.44 6.70 -20.07
N VAL A 49 -1.13 6.06 -19.12
CA VAL A 49 -2.51 6.41 -18.78
C VAL A 49 -2.51 7.71 -17.97
N PRO A 50 -3.34 8.72 -18.31
CA PRO A 50 -3.45 9.93 -17.50
C PRO A 50 -3.83 9.61 -16.05
N PHE A 51 -3.20 10.30 -15.09
CA PHE A 51 -3.35 10.04 -13.65
C PHE A 51 -4.81 9.90 -13.18
N ARG A 52 -5.69 10.82 -13.63
CA ARG A 52 -7.11 10.80 -13.28
C ARG A 52 -7.80 9.52 -13.78
N SER A 53 -7.54 9.13 -15.03
CA SER A 53 -8.10 7.91 -15.61
C SER A 53 -7.55 6.66 -14.94
N ALA A 54 -6.25 6.63 -14.60
CA ALA A 54 -5.63 5.54 -13.85
C ALA A 54 -6.29 5.37 -12.47
N HIS A 55 -6.48 6.46 -11.73
CA HIS A 55 -7.20 6.46 -10.45
C HIS A 55 -8.65 5.98 -10.58
N GLU A 56 -9.37 6.41 -11.62
CA GLU A 56 -10.75 5.98 -11.86
C GLU A 56 -10.85 4.48 -12.19
N ILE A 57 -9.92 3.94 -13.00
CA ILE A 57 -9.82 2.51 -13.30
C ILE A 57 -9.60 1.71 -12.03
N VAL A 58 -8.60 2.08 -11.23
CA VAL A 58 -8.29 1.36 -9.98
C VAL A 58 -9.41 1.50 -8.96
N ALA A 59 -10.06 2.68 -8.85
CA ALA A 59 -11.21 2.85 -7.97
C ALA A 59 -12.37 1.91 -8.34
N ARG A 60 -12.57 1.60 -9.63
CA ARG A 60 -13.54 0.58 -10.07
C ARG A 60 -13.11 -0.82 -9.64
N ALA A 61 -11.83 -1.16 -9.78
CA ALA A 61 -11.30 -2.45 -9.33
C ALA A 61 -11.46 -2.65 -7.81
N VAL A 62 -11.10 -1.64 -7.01
CA VAL A 62 -11.29 -1.64 -5.54
C VAL A 62 -12.75 -1.84 -5.18
N ARG A 63 -13.67 -1.10 -5.81
CA ARG A 63 -15.11 -1.28 -5.55
C ARG A 63 -15.59 -2.70 -5.88
N ALA A 64 -15.13 -3.27 -6.99
CA ALA A 64 -15.51 -4.62 -7.39
C ALA A 64 -14.96 -5.68 -6.42
N ALA A 65 -13.71 -5.54 -5.98
CA ALA A 65 -13.10 -6.41 -4.98
C ALA A 65 -13.88 -6.37 -3.65
N LEU A 66 -14.20 -5.16 -3.16
CA LEU A 66 -15.01 -4.97 -1.94
C LEU A 66 -16.40 -5.59 -2.05
N GLN A 67 -17.09 -5.40 -3.19
CA GLN A 67 -18.40 -6.01 -3.44
C GLN A 67 -18.35 -7.54 -3.44
N GLN A 68 -17.25 -8.11 -3.93
CA GLN A 68 -17.01 -9.55 -3.96
C GLN A 68 -16.44 -10.10 -2.64
N ARG A 69 -16.13 -9.24 -1.67
CA ARG A 69 -15.40 -9.59 -0.44
C ARG A 69 -14.07 -10.30 -0.74
N LYS A 70 -13.36 -9.78 -1.72
CA LYS A 70 -12.07 -10.26 -2.21
C LYS A 70 -11.04 -9.16 -2.12
N GLN A 71 -9.79 -9.56 -2.11
CA GLN A 71 -8.61 -8.73 -2.27
C GLN A 71 -8.37 -8.39 -3.76
N LEU A 72 -7.51 -7.40 -4.03
CA LEU A 72 -7.24 -6.92 -5.41
C LEU A 72 -6.53 -7.97 -6.28
N ASP A 73 -5.73 -8.84 -5.66
CA ASP A 73 -5.03 -9.97 -6.26
C ASP A 73 -5.91 -11.22 -6.43
N GLU A 74 -7.12 -11.23 -5.87
CA GLU A 74 -8.10 -12.33 -5.97
C GLU A 74 -9.16 -12.10 -7.06
N ILE A 75 -9.10 -10.94 -7.74
CA ILE A 75 -9.96 -10.59 -8.86
C ILE A 75 -9.14 -10.44 -10.15
N ASP A 76 -9.79 -10.67 -11.29
CA ASP A 76 -9.15 -10.42 -12.58
C ASP A 76 -9.07 -8.91 -12.84
N LEU A 77 -7.88 -8.34 -12.61
CA LEU A 77 -7.61 -6.93 -12.87
C LEU A 77 -7.69 -6.59 -14.37
N THR A 78 -7.46 -7.56 -15.27
CA THR A 78 -7.45 -7.30 -16.71
C THR A 78 -8.82 -6.87 -17.24
N THR A 79 -9.90 -7.25 -16.54
CA THR A 79 -11.27 -6.76 -16.79
C THR A 79 -11.40 -5.22 -16.67
N PHE A 80 -10.51 -4.56 -15.92
CA PHE A 80 -10.51 -3.09 -15.74
C PHE A 80 -9.56 -2.37 -16.69
N SER A 81 -8.46 -3.00 -17.07
CA SER A 81 -7.50 -2.50 -18.06
C SER A 81 -6.64 -3.65 -18.61
N PRO A 82 -6.47 -3.78 -19.94
CA PRO A 82 -5.63 -4.84 -20.52
C PRO A 82 -4.16 -4.70 -20.12
N LEU A 83 -3.70 -3.50 -19.75
CA LEU A 83 -2.33 -3.24 -19.32
C LEU A 83 -1.94 -4.04 -18.05
N PHE A 84 -2.93 -4.46 -17.26
CA PHE A 84 -2.68 -5.31 -16.09
C PHE A 84 -2.23 -6.73 -16.44
N SER A 85 -2.31 -7.15 -17.71
CA SER A 85 -1.71 -8.41 -18.17
C SER A 85 -0.18 -8.43 -18.05
N GLU A 86 0.45 -7.25 -17.96
CA GLU A 86 1.89 -7.10 -17.77
C GLU A 86 2.30 -7.01 -16.29
N LEU A 87 1.35 -7.14 -15.33
CA LEU A 87 1.67 -7.14 -13.91
C LEU A 87 2.43 -8.42 -13.52
N PRO A 88 3.56 -8.30 -12.79
CA PRO A 88 4.13 -9.42 -12.07
C PRO A 88 3.12 -10.04 -11.09
N ALA A 89 3.15 -11.36 -10.94
CA ALA A 89 2.21 -12.07 -10.05
C ALA A 89 2.31 -11.62 -8.58
N ASP A 90 3.50 -11.22 -8.15
CA ASP A 90 3.81 -10.76 -6.81
C ASP A 90 3.76 -9.22 -6.67
N TYR A 91 3.19 -8.51 -7.65
CA TYR A 91 3.22 -7.04 -7.66
C TYR A 91 2.62 -6.41 -6.39
N LEU A 92 1.57 -7.01 -5.84
CA LEU A 92 0.88 -6.56 -4.64
C LEU A 92 1.42 -7.19 -3.34
N ALA A 93 2.50 -7.97 -3.40
CA ALA A 93 3.15 -8.49 -2.20
C ALA A 93 3.68 -7.34 -1.33
N PRO A 94 3.52 -7.40 0.01
CA PRO A 94 3.89 -6.31 0.90
C PRO A 94 5.36 -5.88 0.76
N GLU A 95 6.26 -6.84 0.60
CA GLU A 95 7.70 -6.61 0.44
C GLU A 95 7.98 -5.80 -0.84
N ASN A 96 7.27 -6.10 -1.93
CA ASN A 96 7.43 -5.42 -3.21
C ASN A 96 6.86 -3.99 -3.17
N ILE A 97 5.74 -3.77 -2.48
CA ILE A 97 5.19 -2.42 -2.25
C ILE A 97 6.20 -1.56 -1.47
N VAL A 98 6.77 -2.10 -0.40
CA VAL A 98 7.78 -1.39 0.42
C VAL A 98 9.01 -1.06 -0.43
N ASN A 99 9.55 -2.05 -1.15
CA ASN A 99 10.76 -1.88 -1.97
C ASN A 99 10.59 -0.78 -3.04
N ARG A 100 9.44 -0.68 -3.70
CA ARG A 100 9.17 0.38 -4.69
C ARG A 100 9.20 1.77 -4.07
N LYS A 101 8.63 1.93 -2.86
CA LYS A 101 8.63 3.23 -2.16
C LYS A 101 10.01 3.59 -1.61
N SER A 102 10.75 2.62 -1.08
CA SER A 102 12.10 2.83 -0.54
C SER A 102 13.15 3.20 -1.60
N GLN A 103 12.93 2.84 -2.86
CA GLN A 103 13.81 3.22 -3.97
C GLN A 103 13.47 4.59 -4.58
N SER A 104 12.39 5.23 -4.13
CA SER A 104 12.00 6.55 -4.63
C SER A 104 12.96 7.64 -4.10
N PRO A 105 13.55 8.48 -4.97
CA PRO A 105 14.57 9.47 -4.59
C PRO A 105 14.10 10.54 -3.61
N ALA A 106 12.80 10.63 -3.31
CA ALA A 106 12.25 11.55 -2.32
C ALA A 106 12.49 11.14 -0.85
N LEU A 107 12.98 9.92 -0.59
CA LEU A 107 13.25 9.39 0.75
C LEU A 107 14.76 9.17 1.03
N ARG A 108 15.64 9.70 0.19
CA ARG A 108 17.09 9.78 0.44
C ARG A 108 17.51 11.20 0.81
#